data_AF-W9WEL5-F1
#
_entry.id   AF-W9WEL5-F1
#
_cell.length_a   1.000
_cell.length_b   1.000
_cell.length_c   1.000
_cell.angle_alpha   90.00
_cell.angle_beta   90.00
_cell.angle_gamma   90.00
#
_symmetry.space_group_name_H-M   'P 1'
#
loop_
_entity.id
_entity.type
_entity.pdbx_description
1 polymer ?
#
loop_
_entity_poly.entity_id
_entity_poly.type
_entity_poly.pdbx_seq_one_letter_code
_entity_poly.pdbx_strand_id
1 'polypeptide(L)'
;MLGMSRSSQSALEELKEYGDASKAHWVKCDLEDLKLTEKAANELASSQEQLDGLVLNAGLGVGVYNETKDKLDSHYQVNHLSQFLLLLKLVPRLQNTPGSRVVFESSELHRGANAEVQFENEAEINWDIGPTKLYNQTKLAQILTMRALQRRINAS
;
A
#
# COMPACT_ATOMS: atom_id res chain seq x y z
N MET A 1 11.08 7.93 19.09
CA MET A 1 10.11 6.81 19.19
C MET A 1 9.02 7.13 20.23
N LEU A 2 8.29 8.26 20.09
CA LEU A 2 7.24 8.68 21.04
C LEU A 2 6.00 9.32 20.35
N GLY A 3 5.95 9.36 19.01
CA GLY A 3 4.86 9.99 18.26
C GLY A 3 3.73 9.06 17.79
N MET A 4 4.02 7.77 17.54
CA MET A 4 3.06 6.87 16.87
C MET A 4 2.06 6.17 17.81
N SER A 5 2.37 6.00 19.11
CA SER A 5 1.42 5.35 20.02
C SER A 5 0.28 6.27 20.44
N ARG A 6 0.52 7.59 20.47
CA ARG A 6 -0.51 8.60 20.77
C ARG A 6 -1.52 8.76 19.63
N SER A 7 -1.11 8.55 18.37
CA SER A 7 -2.00 8.70 17.21
C SER A 7 -3.03 7.57 17.10
N SER A 8 -2.65 6.30 17.33
CA SER A 8 -3.59 5.18 17.21
C SER A 8 -4.65 5.19 18.32
N GLN A 9 -4.27 5.55 19.55
CA GLN A 9 -5.21 5.66 20.66
C GLN A 9 -6.17 6.83 20.47
N SER A 10 -5.68 7.99 20.02
CA SER A 10 -6.55 9.13 19.68
C SER A 10 -7.54 8.76 18.58
N ALA A 11 -7.08 8.09 17.52
CA ALA A 11 -7.94 7.66 16.43
C ALA A 11 -9.05 6.70 16.90
N LEU A 12 -8.74 5.76 17.80
CA LEU A 12 -9.76 4.87 18.37
C LEU A 12 -10.78 5.62 19.23
N GLU A 13 -10.36 6.66 19.95
CA GLU A 13 -11.26 7.51 20.72
C GLU A 13 -12.18 8.33 19.80
N GLU A 14 -11.64 8.93 18.75
CA GLU A 14 -12.41 9.68 17.74
C GLU A 14 -13.41 8.77 17.00
N LEU A 15 -13.06 7.51 16.74
CA LEU A 15 -13.96 6.54 16.10
C LEU A 15 -15.22 6.24 16.91
N LYS A 16 -15.24 6.50 18.23
CA LYS A 16 -16.44 6.33 19.07
C LYS A 16 -17.57 7.26 18.64
N GLU A 17 -17.27 8.38 17.99
CA GLU A 17 -18.29 9.29 17.43
C GLU A 17 -19.02 8.68 16.23
N TYR A 18 -18.40 7.72 15.53
CA TYR A 18 -18.92 7.13 14.29
C TYR A 18 -19.46 5.71 14.48
N GLY A 19 -19.29 5.12 15.67
CA GLY A 19 -19.85 3.80 15.99
C GLY A 19 -19.11 3.06 17.10
N ASP A 20 -19.26 1.73 17.08
CA ASP A 20 -18.64 0.85 18.06
C ASP A 20 -17.14 0.66 17.78
N ALA A 21 -16.32 1.50 18.41
CA ALA A 21 -14.86 1.48 18.30
C ALA A 21 -14.22 0.17 18.82
N SER A 22 -14.95 -0.67 19.58
CA SER A 22 -14.41 -1.98 20.01
C SER A 22 -14.19 -2.95 18.85
N LYS A 23 -14.81 -2.69 17.69
CA LYS A 23 -14.61 -3.43 16.44
C LYS A 23 -13.37 -2.98 15.68
N ALA A 24 -12.79 -1.83 16.03
CA ALA A 24 -11.60 -1.29 15.39
C ALA A 24 -10.34 -1.78 16.10
N HIS A 25 -9.43 -2.36 15.34
CA HIS A 25 -8.13 -2.85 15.82
C HIS A 25 -7.04 -2.19 14.99
N TRP A 26 -5.92 -1.85 15.63
CA TRP A 26 -4.78 -1.27 14.94
C TRP A 26 -3.60 -2.24 14.96
N VAL A 27 -2.90 -2.31 13.82
CA VAL A 27 -1.62 -3.00 13.69
C VAL A 27 -0.59 -1.96 13.29
N LYS A 28 0.56 -1.95 13.96
CA LYS A 28 1.64 -1.02 13.61
C LYS A 28 2.20 -1.37 12.24
N CYS A 29 2.12 -0.45 11.29
CA CYS A 29 2.71 -0.60 9.97
C CYS A 29 3.50 0.66 9.61
N ASP A 30 4.72 0.49 9.13
CA ASP A 30 5.58 1.56 8.63
C ASP A 30 5.97 1.21 7.19
N LEU A 31 5.40 1.93 6.22
CA LEU A 31 5.53 1.62 4.80
C LEU A 31 6.88 2.05 4.23
N GLU A 32 7.68 2.83 4.96
CA GLU A 32 9.08 3.12 4.61
C GLU A 32 10.02 1.99 5.07
N ASP A 33 9.49 0.90 5.62
CA ASP A 33 10.23 -0.29 6.07
C ASP A 33 9.60 -1.58 5.54
N LEU A 34 10.25 -2.26 4.61
CA LEU A 34 9.72 -3.52 4.09
C LEU A 34 9.65 -4.61 5.17
N LYS A 35 10.57 -4.62 6.14
CA LYS A 35 10.58 -5.60 7.23
C LYS A 35 9.44 -5.35 8.22
N LEU A 36 9.18 -4.09 8.60
CA LEU A 36 8.02 -3.78 9.46
C LEU A 36 6.70 -3.95 8.71
N THR A 37 6.67 -3.65 7.41
CA THR A 37 5.51 -3.92 6.55
C THR A 37 5.20 -5.41 6.50
N GLU A 38 6.20 -6.25 6.24
CA GLU A 38 6.04 -7.71 6.24
C GLU A 38 5.55 -8.23 7.60
N LYS A 39 6.10 -7.71 8.69
CA LYS A 39 5.66 -8.06 10.04
C LYS A 39 4.17 -7.78 10.24
N ALA A 40 3.72 -6.58 9.87
CA ALA A 40 2.31 -6.20 9.95
C ALA A 40 1.42 -7.09 9.06
N ALA A 41 1.88 -7.39 7.84
CA ALA A 41 1.17 -8.25 6.90
C ALA A 41 0.96 -9.66 7.46
N ASN A 42 2.02 -10.25 8.04
CA ASN A 42 1.97 -11.58 8.63
C ASN A 42 1.08 -11.60 9.89
N GLU A 43 1.13 -10.56 10.73
CA GLU A 43 0.24 -10.41 11.88
C GLU A 43 -1.23 -10.41 11.44
N LEU A 44 -1.58 -9.56 10.47
CA LEU A 44 -2.93 -9.50 9.90
C LEU A 44 -3.36 -10.84 9.31
N ALA A 45 -2.51 -11.47 8.47
CA ALA A 45 -2.81 -12.76 7.84
C ALA A 45 -3.00 -13.91 8.84
N SER A 46 -2.34 -13.85 10.00
CA SER A 46 -2.49 -14.82 11.08
C SER A 46 -3.70 -14.56 11.98
N SER A 47 -4.16 -13.31 12.06
CA SER A 47 -5.22 -12.90 12.98
C SER A 47 -6.64 -13.21 12.47
N GLN A 48 -6.82 -13.34 11.15
CA GLN A 48 -8.13 -13.55 10.52
C GLN A 48 -8.05 -14.63 9.44
N GLU A 49 -9.03 -15.53 9.39
CA GLU A 49 -9.14 -16.53 8.31
C GLU A 49 -9.80 -15.96 7.06
N GLN A 50 -10.59 -14.90 7.21
CA GLN A 50 -11.37 -14.25 6.16
C GLN A 50 -11.05 -12.76 6.08
N LEU A 51 -11.09 -12.21 4.87
CA LEU A 51 -10.94 -10.78 4.63
C LEU A 51 -11.94 -10.34 3.55
N ASP A 52 -12.94 -9.55 3.93
CA ASP A 52 -13.97 -9.05 3.00
C ASP A 52 -13.46 -7.89 2.13
N GLY A 53 -12.52 -7.09 2.65
CA GLY A 53 -12.08 -5.87 2.01
C GLY A 53 -10.66 -5.49 2.40
N LEU A 54 -9.88 -5.10 1.40
CA LEU A 54 -8.55 -4.51 1.59
C LEU A 54 -8.47 -3.17 0.86
N VAL A 55 -8.25 -2.09 1.60
CA VAL A 55 -8.09 -0.73 1.04
C VAL A 55 -6.64 -0.28 1.24
N LEU A 56 -5.91 -0.21 0.13
CA LEU A 56 -4.52 0.23 0.05
C LEU A 56 -4.49 1.72 -0.29
N ASN A 57 -4.73 2.52 0.75
CA ASN A 57 -4.94 3.97 0.65
C ASN A 57 -3.68 4.81 0.94
N ALA A 58 -2.73 4.29 1.70
CA ALA A 58 -1.63 5.10 2.19
C ALA A 58 -0.77 5.63 1.03
N GLY A 59 -0.20 6.83 1.19
CA GLY A 59 0.69 7.37 0.18
C GLY A 59 1.35 8.69 0.57
N LEU A 60 2.53 8.92 0.01
CA LEU A 60 3.20 10.21 -0.05
C LEU A 60 2.66 10.98 -1.27
N GLY A 61 2.34 12.26 -1.06
CA GLY A 61 2.02 13.18 -2.16
C GLY A 61 3.26 13.56 -2.99
N VAL A 62 3.07 14.40 -4.00
CA VAL A 62 4.18 14.92 -4.83
C VAL A 62 5.23 15.58 -3.93
N GLY A 63 6.48 15.12 -4.04
CA GLY A 63 7.61 15.57 -3.22
C GLY A 63 8.94 15.30 -3.91
N VAL A 64 10.03 15.83 -3.36
CA VAL A 64 11.37 15.59 -3.90
C VAL A 64 11.79 14.13 -3.73
N TYR A 65 12.68 13.66 -4.61
CA TYR A 65 13.30 12.33 -4.49
C TYR A 65 13.93 12.18 -3.10
N ASN A 66 13.63 11.07 -2.45
CA ASN A 66 14.22 10.66 -1.19
C ASN A 66 14.27 9.13 -1.16
N GLU A 67 15.24 8.60 -0.45
CA GLU A 67 15.34 7.15 -0.24
C GLU A 67 14.81 6.77 1.15
N THR A 68 14.09 5.66 1.20
CA THR A 68 13.78 5.00 2.46
C THR A 68 15.03 4.35 3.06
N LYS A 69 14.87 3.78 4.26
CA LYS A 69 15.89 2.92 4.90
C LYS A 69 16.21 1.66 4.09
N ASP A 70 15.30 1.22 3.22
CA ASP A 70 15.51 0.09 2.31
C ASP A 70 16.24 0.50 1.02
N LYS A 71 16.68 1.77 0.90
CA LYS A 71 17.39 2.31 -0.28
C LYS A 71 16.56 2.34 -1.55
N LEU A 72 15.26 2.54 -1.40
CA LEU A 72 14.32 2.69 -2.51
C LEU A 72 13.74 4.10 -2.55
N ASP A 73 13.37 4.57 -3.73
CA ASP A 73 12.56 5.78 -3.89
C ASP A 73 11.34 5.75 -2.96
N SER A 74 11.20 6.80 -2.15
CA SER A 74 10.22 6.84 -1.07
C SER A 74 8.78 6.88 -1.60
N HIS A 75 8.53 7.56 -2.73
CA HIS A 75 7.21 7.50 -3.37
C HIS A 75 6.90 6.07 -3.77
N TYR A 76 7.80 5.41 -4.52
CA TYR A 76 7.57 4.08 -5.05
C TYR A 76 7.37 3.06 -3.94
N GLN A 77 8.22 3.10 -2.91
CA GLN A 77 8.09 2.16 -1.81
C GLN A 77 6.79 2.35 -1.03
N VAL A 78 6.48 3.57 -0.59
CA VAL A 78 5.30 3.83 0.25
C VAL A 78 4.01 3.67 -0.54
N ASN A 79 3.92 4.29 -1.72
CA ASN A 79 2.68 4.31 -2.51
C ASN A 79 2.41 2.95 -3.14
N HIS A 80 3.45 2.20 -3.50
CA HIS A 80 3.29 0.97 -4.26
C HIS A 80 3.88 -0.28 -3.60
N LEU A 81 5.20 -0.37 -3.44
CA LEU A 81 5.87 -1.64 -3.12
C LEU A 81 5.42 -2.23 -1.77
N SER A 82 5.40 -1.43 -0.71
CA SER A 82 4.99 -1.86 0.63
C SER A 82 3.51 -2.26 0.67
N GLN A 83 2.66 -1.53 -0.04
CA GLN A 83 1.24 -1.87 -0.15
C GLN A 83 1.00 -3.10 -1.02
N PHE A 84 1.81 -3.31 -2.05
CA PHE A 84 1.80 -4.54 -2.85
C PHE A 84 2.24 -5.75 -2.03
N LEU A 85 3.23 -5.59 -1.13
CA LEU A 85 3.60 -6.63 -0.17
C LEU A 85 2.44 -6.99 0.77
N LEU A 86 1.73 -6.00 1.32
CA LEU A 86 0.51 -6.24 2.11
C LEU A 86 -0.51 -7.05 1.31
N LEU A 87 -0.78 -6.63 0.06
CA LEU A 87 -1.67 -7.36 -0.85
C LEU A 87 -1.25 -8.82 -0.99
N LEU A 88 0.00 -9.09 -1.40
CA LEU A 88 0.48 -10.45 -1.67
C LEU A 88 0.31 -11.38 -0.46
N LYS A 89 0.56 -10.89 0.75
CA LYS A 89 0.41 -11.68 1.99
C LYS A 89 -1.05 -11.92 2.37
N LEU A 90 -1.96 -11.01 1.99
CA LEU A 90 -3.38 -11.06 2.34
C LEU A 90 -4.27 -11.67 1.24
N VAL A 91 -3.78 -11.82 0.00
CA VAL A 91 -4.49 -12.47 -1.12
C VAL A 91 -5.11 -13.82 -0.73
N PRO A 92 -4.42 -14.74 -0.02
CA PRO A 92 -5.03 -16.01 0.36
C PRO A 92 -6.29 -15.85 1.23
N ARG A 93 -6.34 -14.83 2.10
CA ARG A 93 -7.51 -14.55 2.94
C ARG A 93 -8.65 -13.97 2.11
N LEU A 94 -8.34 -13.07 1.17
CA LEU A 94 -9.31 -12.52 0.22
C LEU A 94 -9.92 -13.61 -0.66
N GLN A 95 -9.11 -14.54 -1.19
CA GLN A 95 -9.58 -15.63 -2.04
C GLN A 95 -10.51 -16.61 -1.30
N ASN A 96 -10.30 -16.79 0.01
CA ASN A 96 -11.16 -17.62 0.85
C ASN A 96 -12.49 -16.94 1.23
N THR A 97 -12.65 -15.65 0.93
CA THR A 97 -13.85 -14.87 1.29
C THR A 97 -14.67 -14.56 0.04
N PRO A 98 -15.87 -15.18 -0.13
CA PRO A 98 -16.74 -14.89 -1.24
C PRO A 98 -17.15 -13.41 -1.32
N GLY A 99 -17.00 -12.81 -2.50
CA GLY A 99 -17.36 -11.40 -2.72
C GLY A 99 -16.36 -10.38 -2.17
N SER A 100 -15.17 -10.83 -1.75
CA SER A 100 -14.11 -9.95 -1.26
C SER A 100 -13.65 -8.93 -2.30
N ARG A 101 -13.11 -7.80 -1.82
CA ARG A 101 -12.68 -6.69 -2.68
C ARG A 101 -11.31 -6.17 -2.27
N VAL A 102 -10.52 -5.77 -3.26
CA VAL A 102 -9.28 -5.03 -3.06
C VAL A 102 -9.36 -3.71 -3.82
N VAL A 103 -8.89 -2.64 -3.18
CA VAL A 103 -8.86 -1.28 -3.75
C VAL A 103 -7.48 -0.68 -3.51
N PHE A 104 -6.86 -0.15 -4.57
CA PHE A 104 -5.76 0.81 -4.45
C PHE A 104 -6.28 2.23 -4.63
N GLU A 105 -5.85 3.14 -3.77
CA GLU A 105 -6.06 4.57 -3.98
C GLU A 105 -5.02 5.09 -4.98
N SER A 106 -5.46 5.33 -6.22
CA SER A 106 -4.64 5.92 -7.28
C SER A 106 -4.86 7.45 -7.35
N SER A 107 -4.54 8.08 -8.48
CA SER A 107 -4.76 9.50 -8.75
C SER A 107 -4.87 9.74 -10.25
N GLU A 108 -5.62 10.75 -10.71
CA GLU A 108 -5.63 11.17 -12.13
C GLU A 108 -4.24 11.53 -12.67
N LEU A 109 -3.31 11.86 -11.78
CA LEU A 109 -1.90 12.09 -12.11
C LEU A 109 -1.19 10.87 -12.71
N HIS A 110 -1.74 9.65 -12.58
CA HIS A 110 -1.22 8.46 -13.30
C HIS A 110 -1.12 8.67 -14.82
N ARG A 111 -1.97 9.53 -15.39
CA ARG A 111 -1.97 9.82 -16.84
C ARG A 111 -0.72 10.56 -17.30
N GLY A 112 -0.02 11.22 -16.39
CA GLY A 112 1.24 11.91 -16.65
C GLY A 112 2.47 11.05 -16.38
N ALA A 113 2.32 9.75 -16.15
CA ALA A 113 3.45 8.83 -16.04
C ALA A 113 4.13 8.66 -17.42
N ASN A 114 5.45 8.48 -17.42
CA ASN A 114 6.19 8.25 -18.66
C ASN A 114 5.73 6.93 -19.30
N ALA A 115 5.37 6.94 -20.58
CA ALA A 115 4.96 5.75 -21.33
C ALA A 115 6.08 4.70 -21.46
N GLU A 116 7.34 5.11 -21.27
CA GLU A 116 8.51 4.22 -21.33
C GLU A 116 8.77 3.46 -20.03
N VAL A 117 8.03 3.73 -18.95
CA VAL A 117 8.21 2.99 -17.68
C VAL A 117 7.97 1.49 -17.86
N GLN A 118 8.91 0.67 -17.39
CA GLN A 118 8.85 -0.79 -17.44
C GLN A 118 8.67 -1.43 -16.06
N PHE A 119 9.07 -0.75 -14.98
CA PHE A 119 9.15 -1.32 -13.63
C PHE A 119 10.03 -2.59 -13.60
N GLU A 120 11.11 -2.61 -14.38
CA GLU A 120 11.89 -3.82 -14.64
C GLU A 120 12.87 -4.12 -13.51
N ASN A 121 13.48 -3.08 -12.93
CA ASN A 121 14.53 -3.23 -11.95
C ASN A 121 14.63 -2.04 -10.98
N GLU A 122 15.38 -2.23 -9.90
CA GLU A 122 15.59 -1.22 -8.86
C GLU A 122 16.24 0.06 -9.38
N ALA A 123 17.17 -0.04 -10.34
CA ALA A 123 17.86 1.13 -10.88
C ALA A 123 16.92 2.07 -11.64
N GLU A 124 15.91 1.52 -12.33
CA GLU A 124 14.85 2.32 -12.96
C GLU A 124 14.01 3.05 -11.92
N ILE A 125 13.68 2.38 -10.81
CA ILE A 125 12.85 2.94 -9.73
C ILE A 125 13.59 4.03 -8.94
N ASN A 126 14.88 3.84 -8.69
CA ASN A 126 15.71 4.74 -7.88
C ASN A 126 16.32 5.90 -8.70
N TRP A 127 15.79 6.16 -9.89
CA TRP A 127 16.25 7.25 -10.74
C TRP A 127 15.39 8.49 -10.53
N ASP A 128 15.99 9.61 -10.12
CA ASP A 128 15.29 10.88 -9.95
C ASP A 128 14.84 11.44 -11.32
N ILE A 129 13.58 11.19 -11.65
CA ILE A 129 12.87 11.71 -12.83
C ILE A 129 12.11 13.01 -12.55
N GLY A 130 12.25 13.57 -11.34
CA GLY A 130 11.58 14.76 -10.86
C GLY A 130 10.29 14.46 -10.07
N PRO A 131 9.93 15.33 -9.10
CA PRO A 131 8.89 15.10 -8.08
C PRO A 131 7.55 14.58 -8.61
N THR A 132 7.03 15.24 -9.64
CA THR A 132 5.72 14.88 -10.21
C THR A 132 5.80 13.55 -10.95
N LYS A 133 6.88 13.29 -11.69
CA LYS A 133 7.00 12.06 -12.46
C LYS A 133 7.17 10.84 -11.55
N LEU A 134 7.94 10.97 -10.47
CA LEU A 134 8.07 9.95 -9.42
C LEU A 134 6.69 9.56 -8.88
N TYR A 135 5.92 10.53 -8.39
CA TYR A 135 4.55 10.29 -7.90
C TYR A 135 3.64 9.68 -8.97
N ASN A 136 3.61 10.24 -10.19
CA ASN A 136 2.77 9.77 -11.29
C ASN A 136 3.03 8.29 -11.61
N GLN A 137 4.30 7.89 -11.64
CA GLN A 137 4.73 6.52 -11.91
C GLN A 137 4.15 5.55 -10.87
N THR A 138 4.15 5.93 -9.58
CA THR A 138 3.55 5.10 -8.52
C THR A 138 2.05 4.91 -8.69
N LYS A 139 1.34 5.96 -9.10
CA LYS A 139 -0.12 5.93 -9.30
C LYS A 139 -0.49 5.09 -10.52
N LEU A 140 0.35 5.08 -11.56
CA LEU A 140 0.25 4.14 -12.67
C LEU A 140 0.53 2.69 -12.22
N ALA A 141 1.57 2.45 -11.42
CA ALA A 141 1.93 1.12 -10.92
C ALA A 141 0.77 0.43 -10.17
N GLN A 142 0.06 1.20 -9.33
CA GLN A 142 -1.14 0.74 -8.62
C GLN A 142 -2.25 0.27 -9.58
N ILE A 143 -2.54 1.05 -10.63
CA ILE A 143 -3.56 0.69 -11.65
C ILE A 143 -3.13 -0.56 -12.41
N LEU A 144 -1.87 -0.63 -12.85
CA LEU A 144 -1.34 -1.77 -13.59
C LEU A 144 -1.38 -3.04 -12.74
N THR A 145 -1.07 -2.92 -11.44
CA THR A 145 -1.16 -4.02 -10.48
C THR A 145 -2.57 -4.56 -10.34
N MET A 146 -3.60 -3.69 -10.20
CA MET A 146 -4.99 -4.15 -10.15
C MET A 146 -5.44 -4.82 -11.45
N ARG A 147 -5.06 -4.27 -12.61
CA ARG A 147 -5.36 -4.90 -13.90
C ARG A 147 -4.67 -6.26 -14.03
N ALA A 148 -3.44 -6.37 -13.57
CA ALA A 148 -2.67 -7.61 -13.62
C ALA A 148 -3.19 -8.65 -12.62
N LEU A 149 -3.66 -8.23 -11.44
CA LEU A 149 -4.33 -9.09 -10.47
C LEU A 149 -5.63 -9.65 -11.05
N GLN A 150 -6.50 -8.79 -11.61
CA GLN A 150 -7.76 -9.22 -12.21
C GLN A 150 -7.54 -10.25 -13.33
N ARG A 151 -6.53 -10.04 -14.19
CA ARG A 151 -6.18 -11.01 -15.24
C ARG A 151 -5.79 -12.36 -14.67
N ARG A 152 -5.01 -12.40 -13.57
CA ARG A 152 -4.59 -13.66 -12.92
C ARG A 152 -5.76 -14.38 -12.25
N ILE A 153 -6.66 -13.63 -11.60
CA ILE A 153 -7.89 -14.19 -11.01
C ILE A 153 -8.77 -14.81 -12.09
N ASN A 154 -8.97 -14.13 -13.23
CA ASN A 154 -9.79 -14.65 -14.32
C ASN A 154 -9.18 -15.85 -15.06
N ALA A 155 -7.88 -16.10 -14.89
CA ALA A 155 -7.16 -17.22 -15.51
C ALA A 155 -7.02 -18.44 -14.59
N SER A 156 -7.44 -18.31 -13.32
CA SER A 156 -7.49 -19.38 -12.32
C SER A 156 -8.86 -20.06 -12.33
#